data_AF-A0A929PW63-F1
#
_entry.id   AF-A0A929PW63-F1
#
_cell.length_a   1.000
_cell.length_b   1.000
_cell.length_c   1.000
_cell.angle_alpha   90.00
_cell.angle_beta   90.00
_cell.angle_gamma   90.00
#
_symmetry.space_group_name_H-M   'P 1'
#
loop_
_entity.id
_entity.type
_entity.pdbx_description
1 polymer ?
#
loop_
_entity_poly.entity_id
_entity_poly.type
_entity_poly.pdbx_seq_one_letter_code
_entity_poly.pdbx_strand_id
1 'polypeptide(L)'
;MITLKIALATHNTLIEGFGGASGIRDARSLEAALARPYATFDQQELYSTGIDKAASILESIIINHPFVDGNKRTAYGLMQLVLADYQLTVEVSEEEQYTFVIAASMGEIRYNEIKTWLEANTTKL
;
A
#
# COMPACT_ATOMS: atom_id res chain seq x y z
N MET A 1 12.20 -1.38 -4.01
CA MET A 1 11.34 -2.50 -4.48
C MET A 1 10.84 -3.28 -3.29
N ILE A 2 9.53 -3.33 -3.05
CA ILE A 2 9.00 -4.11 -1.92
C ILE A 2 9.11 -5.60 -2.26
N THR A 3 9.89 -6.32 -1.46
CA THR A 3 10.02 -7.78 -1.58
C THR A 3 8.98 -8.48 -0.71
N LEU A 4 8.71 -9.76 -1.01
CA LEU A 4 7.85 -10.60 -0.16
C LEU A 4 8.34 -10.61 1.31
N LYS A 5 9.66 -10.66 1.52
CA LYS A 5 10.25 -10.61 2.86
C LYS A 5 9.88 -9.32 3.60
N ILE A 6 9.96 -8.16 2.93
CA ILE A 6 9.59 -6.88 3.51
C ILE A 6 8.09 -6.87 3.83
N ALA A 7 7.24 -7.31 2.89
CA ALA A 7 5.80 -7.36 3.10
C ALA A 7 5.38 -8.23 4.29
N LEU A 8 6.01 -9.40 4.45
CA LEU A 8 5.75 -10.29 5.58
C LEU A 8 6.28 -9.72 6.90
N ALA A 9 7.46 -9.10 6.89
CA ALA A 9 7.99 -8.43 8.08
C ALA A 9 7.07 -7.29 8.52
N THR A 10 6.65 -6.43 7.60
CA THR A 10 5.71 -5.34 7.86
C THR A 10 4.38 -5.87 8.41
N HIS A 11 3.79 -6.89 7.78
CA HIS A 11 2.56 -7.51 8.26
C HIS A 11 2.71 -8.06 9.68
N ASN A 12 3.76 -8.85 9.94
CA ASN A 12 4.00 -9.45 11.25
C ASN A 12 4.19 -8.39 12.33
N THR A 13 5.00 -7.35 12.08
CA THR A 13 5.20 -6.25 13.03
C THR A 13 3.88 -5.55 13.37
N LEU A 14 3.01 -5.34 12.37
CA LEU A 14 1.70 -4.71 12.59
C LEU A 14 0.73 -5.63 13.34
N ILE A 15 0.76 -6.94 13.10
CA ILE A 15 -0.06 -7.91 13.85
C ILE A 15 0.43 -8.02 15.30
N GLU A 16 1.74 -8.08 15.53
CA GLU A 16 2.33 -8.13 16.87
C GLU A 16 2.02 -6.87 17.68
N GLY A 17 2.10 -5.69 17.05
CA GLY A 17 1.87 -4.41 17.73
C GLY A 17 0.39 -4.09 17.99
N PHE A 18 -0.52 -4.50 17.11
CA PHE A 18 -1.92 -4.06 17.14
C PHE A 18 -2.94 -5.20 17.22
N GLY A 19 -2.49 -6.45 17.28
CA GLY A 19 -3.35 -7.63 17.31
C GLY A 19 -4.00 -7.96 15.97
N GLY A 20 -4.60 -9.16 15.92
CA GLY A 20 -5.19 -9.76 14.72
C GLY A 20 -4.62 -11.15 14.43
N ALA A 21 -5.14 -11.81 13.41
CA ALA A 21 -4.64 -13.11 12.98
C ALA A 21 -3.46 -12.97 12.01
N SER A 22 -2.33 -13.61 12.31
CA SER A 22 -1.21 -13.72 11.38
C SER A 22 -1.52 -14.73 10.26
N GLY A 23 -0.82 -14.59 9.13
CA GLY A 23 -0.88 -15.54 8.03
C GLY A 23 -1.25 -14.94 6.68
N ILE A 24 -0.77 -15.60 5.63
CA ILE A 24 -1.15 -15.33 4.24
C ILE A 24 -2.43 -16.10 3.95
N ARG A 25 -3.45 -15.41 3.45
CA ARG A 25 -4.69 -16.00 2.94
C ARG A 25 -4.51 -16.48 1.50
N ASP A 26 -3.88 -15.65 0.67
CA ASP A 26 -3.64 -15.95 -0.74
C ASP A 26 -2.26 -15.41 -1.16
N ALA A 27 -1.32 -16.34 -1.37
CA ALA A 27 0.06 -16.02 -1.75
C ALA A 27 0.16 -15.46 -3.19
N ARG A 28 -0.67 -15.94 -4.11
CA ARG A 28 -0.65 -15.46 -5.51
C ARG A 28 -1.17 -14.03 -5.59
N SER A 29 -2.23 -13.75 -4.83
CA SER A 29 -2.75 -12.40 -4.64
C SER A 29 -1.69 -11.46 -4.06
N LEU A 30 -0.92 -11.91 -3.07
CA LEU A 30 0.17 -11.12 -2.48
C LEU A 30 1.26 -10.83 -3.51
N GLU A 31 1.73 -11.86 -4.22
CA GLU A 31 2.76 -11.72 -5.26
C GLU A 31 2.31 -10.75 -6.37
N ALA A 32 1.07 -10.87 -6.84
CA ALA A 32 0.51 -9.97 -7.84
C ALA A 32 0.44 -8.51 -7.34
N ALA A 33 0.02 -8.31 -6.09
CA ALA A 33 -0.02 -6.97 -5.49
C ALA A 33 1.38 -6.34 -5.37
N LEU A 34 2.39 -7.13 -4.98
CA LEU A 34 3.78 -6.67 -4.87
C LEU A 34 4.44 -6.40 -6.23
N ALA A 35 4.01 -7.11 -7.27
CA ALA A 35 4.52 -6.91 -8.63
C ALA A 35 3.91 -5.67 -9.32
N ARG A 36 2.66 -5.33 -9.01
CA ARG A 36 1.92 -4.25 -9.69
C ARG A 36 2.68 -2.92 -9.78
N PRO A 37 3.29 -2.37 -8.71
CA PRO A 37 4.02 -1.09 -8.78
C PRO A 37 5.20 -1.09 -9.78
N TYR A 38 5.65 -2.25 -10.23
CA TYR A 38 6.76 -2.44 -11.16
C TYR A 38 6.30 -3.02 -12.50
N ALA A 39 4.99 -3.07 -12.74
CA ALA A 39 4.44 -3.54 -14.00
C ALA A 39 4.84 -2.62 -15.15
N THR A 40 5.15 -3.23 -16.30
CA THR A 40 5.53 -2.54 -17.52
C THR A 40 4.60 -2.90 -18.67
N PHE A 41 4.42 -1.99 -19.60
CA PHE A 41 3.78 -2.21 -20.88
C PHE A 41 4.63 -1.58 -21.96
N ASP A 42 4.93 -2.33 -23.02
CA ASP A 42 5.83 -1.89 -24.09
C ASP A 42 7.19 -1.34 -23.56
N GLN A 43 7.76 -2.05 -22.58
CA GLN A 43 9.02 -1.68 -21.90
C GLN A 43 8.97 -0.35 -21.12
N GLN A 44 7.80 0.26 -20.97
CA GLN A 44 7.59 1.47 -20.17
C GLN A 44 6.92 1.12 -18.84
N GLU A 45 7.36 1.75 -17.75
CA GLU A 45 6.73 1.57 -16.45
C GLU A 45 5.30 2.14 -16.45
N LEU A 46 4.33 1.36 -15.99
CA LEU A 46 2.95 1.82 -15.83
C LEU A 46 2.79 2.79 -14.65
N TYR A 47 3.66 2.65 -13.64
CA TYR A 47 3.67 3.45 -12.42
C TYR A 47 5.03 4.13 -12.28
N SER A 48 5.17 5.31 -12.88
CA SER A 48 6.46 5.96 -13.09
C SER A 48 7.00 6.73 -11.89
N THR A 49 6.13 7.17 -10.98
CA THR A 49 6.53 7.96 -9.79
C THR A 49 6.39 7.16 -8.49
N GLY A 50 7.05 7.63 -7.42
CA GLY A 50 6.85 7.07 -6.07
C GLY A 50 5.39 7.11 -5.63
N ILE A 51 4.66 8.18 -6.00
CA ILE A 51 3.23 8.32 -5.74
C ILE A 51 2.40 7.28 -6.51
N ASP A 52 2.67 7.09 -7.82
CA ASP A 52 1.98 6.08 -8.62
C ASP A 52 2.19 4.67 -8.04
N LYS A 53 3.44 4.36 -7.66
CA LYS A 53 3.79 3.06 -7.06
C LYS A 53 3.11 2.88 -5.69
N ALA A 54 3.11 3.90 -4.84
CA ALA A 54 2.46 3.89 -3.54
C ALA A 54 0.94 3.71 -3.65
N ALA A 55 0.29 4.42 -4.58
CA ALA A 55 -1.13 4.29 -4.84
C ALA A 55 -1.49 2.87 -5.30
N SER A 56 -0.69 2.31 -6.22
CA SER A 56 -0.92 0.98 -6.77
C SER A 56 -0.77 -0.14 -5.73
N ILE A 57 0.19 -0.05 -4.81
CA ILE A 57 0.38 -1.07 -3.77
C ILE A 57 -0.72 -1.00 -2.71
N LEU A 58 -1.11 0.21 -2.27
CA LEU A 58 -2.18 0.41 -1.30
C LEU A 58 -3.47 -0.25 -1.80
N GLU A 59 -3.90 0.12 -3.00
CA GLU A 59 -5.13 -0.40 -3.59
C GLU A 59 -5.07 -1.93 -3.75
N SER A 60 -3.95 -2.47 -4.23
CA SER A 60 -3.84 -3.91 -4.51
C SER A 60 -3.95 -4.77 -3.25
N ILE A 61 -3.28 -4.38 -2.18
CA ILE A 61 -3.35 -5.12 -0.90
C ILE A 61 -4.74 -4.98 -0.28
N ILE A 62 -5.36 -3.80 -0.38
CA ILE A 62 -6.72 -3.58 0.09
C ILE A 62 -7.72 -4.46 -0.67
N ILE A 63 -7.75 -4.39 -2.01
CA ILE A 63 -8.77 -5.09 -2.81
C ILE A 63 -8.58 -6.60 -2.75
N ASN A 64 -7.34 -7.08 -2.86
CA ASN A 64 -7.10 -8.50 -2.99
C ASN A 64 -7.03 -9.23 -1.64
N HIS A 65 -6.97 -8.49 -0.53
CA HIS A 65 -6.89 -8.99 0.84
C HIS A 65 -5.98 -10.23 0.99
N PRO A 66 -4.67 -10.14 0.66
CA PRO A 66 -3.80 -11.31 0.62
C PRO A 66 -3.51 -11.93 1.98
N PHE A 67 -3.74 -11.22 3.09
CA PHE A 67 -3.52 -11.70 4.45
C PHE A 67 -4.82 -12.15 5.12
N VAL A 68 -4.72 -13.00 6.15
CA VAL A 68 -5.86 -13.46 6.95
C VAL A 68 -6.51 -12.28 7.68
N ASP A 69 -5.69 -11.41 8.26
CA ASP A 69 -6.10 -10.15 8.89
C ASP A 69 -5.00 -9.09 8.67
N GLY A 70 -5.28 -7.83 9.01
CA GLY A 70 -4.30 -6.75 8.96
C GLY A 70 -4.09 -6.15 7.56
N ASN A 71 -4.91 -6.50 6.57
CA ASN A 71 -4.75 -6.04 5.18
C ASN A 71 -4.71 -4.51 5.06
N LYS A 72 -5.64 -3.77 5.69
CA LYS A 72 -5.64 -2.29 5.67
C LYS A 72 -4.36 -1.68 6.24
N ARG A 73 -3.95 -2.15 7.42
CA ARG A 73 -2.74 -1.69 8.13
C ARG A 73 -1.49 -2.00 7.30
N THR A 74 -1.43 -3.20 6.73
CA THR A 74 -0.29 -3.64 5.90
C THR A 74 -0.23 -2.88 4.59
N ALA A 75 -1.38 -2.62 3.95
CA ALA A 75 -1.45 -1.81 2.74
C ALA A 75 -0.90 -0.41 2.99
N TYR A 76 -1.33 0.23 4.09
CA TYR A 76 -0.86 1.56 4.47
C TYR A 76 0.64 1.56 4.82
N GLY A 77 1.11 0.58 5.60
CA GLY A 77 2.54 0.46 5.93
C GLY A 77 3.41 0.24 4.69
N LEU A 78 2.98 -0.62 3.77
CA LEU A 78 3.68 -0.83 2.50
C LEU A 78 3.67 0.42 1.62
N MET A 79 2.55 1.13 1.56
CA MET A 79 2.45 2.43 0.87
C MET A 79 3.47 3.43 1.43
N GLN A 80 3.55 3.58 2.75
CA GLN A 80 4.53 4.46 3.39
C GLN A 80 5.98 4.04 3.09
N LEU A 81 6.28 2.73 3.07
CA LEU A 81 7.60 2.25 2.67
C LEU A 81 7.94 2.59 1.21
N VAL A 82 6.98 2.49 0.29
CA VAL A 82 7.20 2.96 -1.10
C VAL A 82 7.49 4.45 -1.11
N LEU A 83 6.71 5.28 -0.41
CA LEU A 83 6.96 6.73 -0.38
C LEU A 83 8.35 7.05 0.17
N ALA A 84 8.76 6.36 1.25
CA ALA A 84 10.07 6.54 1.85
C ALA A 84 11.23 6.20 0.90
N ASP A 85 11.10 5.15 0.05
CA ASP A 85 12.07 4.83 -1.01
C ASP A 85 12.30 6.02 -1.98
N TYR A 86 11.33 6.93 -2.08
CA TYR A 86 11.36 8.13 -2.92
C TYR A 86 11.58 9.43 -2.13
N GLN A 87 11.98 9.36 -0.86
CA GLN A 87 12.15 10.51 0.04
C GLN A 87 10.84 11.30 0.24
N LEU A 88 9.72 10.60 0.28
CA LEU A 88 8.39 11.15 0.45
C LEU A 88 7.73 10.66 1.74
N THR A 89 6.90 11.52 2.34
CA THR A 89 6.08 11.17 3.50
C THR A 89 4.71 11.83 3.44
N VAL A 90 3.70 11.16 3.98
CA VAL A 90 2.35 11.71 4.12
C VAL A 90 2.31 12.64 5.33
N GLU A 91 1.78 13.85 5.16
CA GLU A 91 1.63 14.87 6.21
C GLU A 91 0.17 15.23 6.42
N VAL A 92 -0.56 14.31 7.05
CA VAL A 92 -1.96 14.54 7.47
C VAL A 92 -2.20 13.99 8.88
N SER A 93 -3.29 14.45 9.49
CA SER A 93 -3.73 13.96 10.80
C SER A 93 -4.01 12.46 10.79
N GLU A 94 -3.92 11.80 11.95
CA GLU A 94 -4.29 10.37 12.08
C GLU A 94 -5.75 10.10 11.65
N GLU A 95 -6.65 11.06 11.89
CA GLU A 95 -8.05 10.98 11.48
C GLU A 95 -8.23 10.99 9.96
N GLU A 96 -7.49 11.84 9.25
CA GLU A 96 -7.47 11.84 7.78
C GLU A 96 -6.85 10.56 7.21
N GLN A 97 -5.76 10.07 7.79
CA GLN A 97 -5.15 8.80 7.40
C GLN A 97 -6.14 7.64 7.56
N TYR A 98 -6.84 7.60 8.69
CA TYR A 98 -7.88 6.61 8.95
C TYR A 98 -9.00 6.69 7.92
N THR A 99 -9.56 7.89 7.71
CA THR A 99 -10.65 8.13 6.76
C THR A 99 -10.28 7.69 5.34
N PHE A 100 -9.07 8.06 4.90
CA PHE A 100 -8.52 7.68 3.61
C PHE A 100 -8.42 6.15 3.43
N VAL A 101 -7.83 5.44 4.40
CA VAL A 101 -7.67 3.97 4.31
C VAL A 101 -9.03 3.26 4.36
N ILE A 102 -9.98 3.77 5.13
CA ILE A 102 -11.34 3.22 5.20
C ILE A 102 -12.08 3.41 3.88
N ALA A 103 -12.04 4.61 3.28
CA ALA A 103 -12.64 4.87 1.97
C ALA A 103 -12.08 3.92 0.89
N ALA A 104 -10.76 3.68 0.89
CA ALA A 104 -10.14 2.72 -0.01
C ALA A 104 -10.63 1.29 0.25
N SER A 105 -10.77 0.90 1.52
CA SER A 105 -11.25 -0.43 1.93
C SER A 105 -12.72 -0.68 1.63
N MET A 106 -13.55 0.35 1.64
CA MET A 106 -14.95 0.29 1.21
C MET A 106 -15.06 0.33 -0.32
N GLY A 107 -13.99 0.75 -0.97
CA GLY A 107 -13.87 0.84 -2.41
C GLY A 107 -14.53 2.06 -3.04
N GLU A 108 -14.69 3.10 -2.24
CA GLU A 108 -15.19 4.42 -2.64
C GLU A 108 -14.12 5.19 -3.41
N ILE A 109 -12.85 4.93 -3.10
CA ILE A 109 -11.70 5.45 -3.84
C ILE A 109 -10.89 4.29 -4.46
N ARG A 110 -10.36 4.55 -5.64
CA ARG A 110 -9.53 3.62 -6.42
C ARG A 110 -8.19 4.28 -6.73
N TYR A 111 -7.39 3.61 -7.55
CA TYR A 111 -6.04 4.04 -7.93
C TYR A 111 -5.92 5.55 -8.20
N ASN A 112 -6.81 6.13 -9.01
CA ASN A 112 -6.72 7.54 -9.42
C ASN A 112 -7.01 8.50 -8.25
N GLU A 113 -8.02 8.20 -7.43
CA GLU A 113 -8.38 9.02 -6.28
C GLU A 113 -7.34 8.87 -5.16
N ILE A 114 -6.82 7.65 -4.96
CA ILE A 114 -5.70 7.37 -4.05
C ILE A 114 -4.47 8.17 -4.47
N LYS A 115 -4.12 8.13 -5.76
CA LYS A 115 -3.02 8.92 -6.33
C LYS A 115 -3.24 10.41 -6.08
N THR A 116 -4.41 10.94 -6.44
CA THR A 116 -4.72 12.36 -6.27
C THR A 116 -4.60 12.79 -4.81
N TRP A 117 -5.08 11.94 -3.89
CA TRP A 117 -4.95 12.20 -2.46
C TRP A 117 -3.49 12.22 -2.01
N LEU A 118 -2.66 11.27 -2.49
CA LEU A 118 -1.23 11.26 -2.17
C LEU A 118 -0.49 12.47 -2.75
N GLU A 119 -0.81 12.91 -3.96
CA GLU A 119 -0.21 14.11 -4.57
C GLU A 119 -0.48 15.37 -3.73
N ALA A 120 -1.66 15.47 -3.12
CA ALA A 120 -2.05 16.61 -2.29
C ALA A 120 -1.48 16.59 -0.86
N ASN A 121 -1.19 15.39 -0.33
CA ASN A 121 -0.93 15.18 1.09
C ASN A 121 0.47 14.62 1.39
N THR A 122 1.36 14.62 0.40
CA THR A 122 2.73 14.11 0.54
C THR A 122 3.73 15.24 0.36
N THR A 123 4.73 15.28 1.24
CA THR A 123 5.89 16.19 1.14
C THR A 123 7.19 15.40 0.99
N LYS A 124 8.28 16.10 0.70
CA LYS A 124 9.63 15.54 0.80
C LYS A 124 10.08 15.47 2.26
N LEU A 125 10.72 14.36 2.60
CA LEU A 125 11.43 14.17 3.88
C LEU A 125 12.59 15.15 4.05
#